data_AF-A0A7Y3ZBJ8-F1
#
_entry.id   AF-A0A7Y3ZBJ8-F1
#
_cell.length_a   1.000
_cell.length_b   1.000
_cell.length_c   1.000
_cell.angle_alpha   90.00
_cell.angle_beta   90.00
_cell.angle_gamma   90.00
#
_symmetry.space_group_name_H-M   'P 1'
#
loop_
_entity.id
_entity.type
_entity.pdbx_description
1 polymer ?
#
loop_
_entity_poly.entity_id
_entity_poly.type
_entity_poly.pdbx_seq_one_letter_code
_entity_poly.pdbx_strand_id
1 'polypeptide(L)'
;MKMIKLGFIAAAMMNIGGVLVFSRVFTNSVINEFDPVVMSNFGLLMIVIWGLAYLGAAATTSGIQWLAGAFAIEKFVYVLAWLFWLKDNSLGAVYDKDLFAGIFYSIYGLNDFVFMLFFAWVFYSQSKTSK
;
A
#
# COMPACT_ATOMS: atom_id res chain seq x y z
N MET A 1 15.65 3.90 15.37
CA MET A 1 15.32 2.47 15.12
C MET A 1 13.91 2.06 15.56
N LYS A 2 13.47 2.27 16.81
CA LYS A 2 12.12 1.83 17.26
C LYS A 2 10.97 2.40 16.42
N MET A 3 11.02 3.70 16.10
CA MET A 3 9.99 4.37 15.27
C MET A 3 9.95 3.81 13.84
N ILE A 4 11.12 3.57 13.24
CA ILE A 4 11.23 2.95 11.91
C ILE A 4 10.58 1.56 11.94
N LYS A 5 10.98 0.71 12.88
CA LYS A 5 10.39 -0.64 13.02
C LYS A 5 8.87 -0.61 13.14
N LEU A 6 8.33 0.26 14.00
CA LEU A 6 6.88 0.41 14.16
C LEU A 6 6.20 0.92 12.88
N GLY A 7 6.82 1.82 12.13
CA GLY A 7 6.30 2.29 10.84
C GLY A 7 6.25 1.19 9.78
N PHE A 8 7.26 0.33 9.68
CA PHE A 8 7.22 -0.84 8.79
C PHE A 8 6.13 -1.85 9.21
N ILE A 9 5.95 -2.09 10.52
CA ILE A 9 4.86 -2.94 11.01
C ILE A 9 3.50 -2.32 10.68
N ALA A 10 3.34 -1.01 10.87
CA ALA A 10 2.10 -0.31 10.49
C ALA A 10 1.81 -0.43 8.99
N ALA A 11 2.82 -0.25 8.13
CA ALA A 11 2.68 -0.43 6.68
C ALA A 11 2.25 -1.87 6.34
N ALA A 12 2.87 -2.86 6.98
CA ALA A 12 2.51 -4.27 6.80
C ALA A 12 1.05 -4.53 7.17
N MET A 13 0.62 -4.03 8.33
CA MET A 13 -0.75 -4.21 8.81
C MET A 13 -1.77 -3.52 7.90
N MET A 14 -1.45 -2.34 7.35
CA MET A 14 -2.35 -1.63 6.44
C MET A 14 -2.48 -2.36 5.09
N ASN A 15 -1.39 -2.88 4.54
CA ASN A 15 -1.44 -3.68 3.31
C ASN A 15 -2.22 -5.00 3.53
N ILE A 16 -1.88 -5.76 4.56
CA ILE A 16 -2.49 -7.08 4.80
C ILE A 16 -3.93 -6.91 5.29
N GLY A 17 -4.10 -6.19 6.41
CA GLY A 17 -5.40 -5.99 7.04
C GLY A 17 -6.36 -5.19 6.17
N GLY A 18 -5.89 -4.11 5.55
CA GLY A 18 -6.71 -3.29 4.65
C GLY A 18 -7.25 -4.11 3.49
N VAL A 19 -6.39 -4.83 2.76
CA VAL A 19 -6.84 -5.68 1.65
C VAL A 19 -7.79 -6.76 2.13
N LEU A 20 -7.45 -7.52 3.17
CA LEU A 20 -8.30 -8.64 3.63
C LEU A 20 -9.66 -8.17 4.13
N VAL A 21 -9.74 -7.03 4.82
CA VAL A 21 -11.00 -6.47 5.32
C VAL A 21 -11.85 -5.94 4.16
N PHE A 22 -11.30 -5.09 3.30
CA PHE A 22 -12.10 -4.44 2.26
C PHE A 22 -12.45 -5.35 1.08
N SER A 23 -11.57 -6.30 0.73
CA SER A 23 -11.87 -7.32 -0.27
C SER A 23 -12.71 -8.48 0.28
N ARG A 24 -13.04 -8.49 1.58
CA ARG A 24 -13.66 -9.62 2.27
C ARG A 24 -12.94 -10.92 1.97
N VAL A 25 -11.62 -10.93 2.17
CA VAL A 25 -10.73 -12.06 1.87
C VAL A 25 -10.83 -12.48 0.40
N PHE A 26 -10.72 -11.51 -0.51
CA PHE A 26 -10.75 -11.69 -1.98
C PHE A 26 -12.09 -12.19 -2.55
N THR A 27 -13.18 -12.12 -1.79
CA THR A 27 -14.52 -12.52 -2.26
C THR A 27 -15.34 -11.36 -2.83
N ASN A 28 -14.91 -10.12 -2.60
CA ASN A 28 -15.56 -8.92 -3.15
C ASN A 28 -15.11 -8.65 -4.59
N SER A 29 -15.90 -9.10 -5.57
CA SER A 29 -15.60 -8.89 -7.00
C SER A 29 -15.67 -7.43 -7.43
N VAL A 30 -16.41 -6.58 -6.70
CA VAL A 30 -16.63 -5.17 -7.07
C VAL A 30 -15.30 -4.42 -7.16
N ILE A 31 -14.35 -4.71 -6.26
CA ILE A 31 -13.01 -4.12 -6.33
C ILE A 31 -12.33 -4.48 -7.66
N ASN A 32 -12.38 -5.75 -8.07
CA ASN A 32 -11.77 -6.19 -9.32
C ASN A 32 -12.52 -5.65 -10.55
N GLU A 33 -13.83 -5.48 -10.49
CA GLU A 33 -14.64 -4.98 -11.60
C GLU A 33 -14.28 -3.53 -11.97
N PHE A 34 -13.96 -2.69 -10.97
CA PHE A 34 -13.64 -1.28 -11.18
C PHE A 34 -12.18 -1.02 -11.54
N ASP A 35 -11.25 -1.91 -11.18
CA ASP A 35 -9.86 -1.89 -11.67
C ASP A 35 -9.34 -3.32 -11.85
N PRO A 36 -9.63 -3.96 -12.99
CA PRO A 36 -9.31 -5.36 -13.23
C PRO A 36 -7.82 -5.60 -13.47
N VAL A 37 -7.01 -4.55 -13.59
CA VAL A 37 -5.57 -4.67 -13.83
C VAL A 37 -4.83 -4.57 -12.50
N VAL A 38 -4.90 -3.41 -11.85
CA VAL A 38 -4.14 -3.14 -10.62
C VAL A 38 -4.78 -3.84 -9.43
N MET A 39 -6.11 -3.81 -9.35
CA MET A 39 -6.88 -4.40 -8.26
C MET A 39 -7.49 -5.75 -8.63
N SER A 40 -6.85 -6.50 -9.53
CA SER A 40 -7.16 -7.92 -9.73
C SER A 40 -6.89 -8.74 -8.47
N ASN A 41 -7.43 -9.97 -8.37
CA ASN A 41 -7.10 -10.85 -7.24
C ASN A 41 -5.60 -11.14 -7.13
N PHE A 42 -4.90 -11.20 -8.26
CA PHE A 42 -3.44 -11.28 -8.26
C PHE A 42 -2.82 -9.99 -7.69
N GLY A 43 -3.27 -8.82 -8.12
CA GLY A 43 -2.81 -7.52 -7.60
C GLY A 43 -3.05 -7.38 -6.10
N LEU A 44 -4.26 -7.69 -5.63
CA LEU A 44 -4.61 -7.68 -4.21
C LEU A 44 -3.75 -8.65 -3.40
N LEU A 45 -3.49 -9.86 -3.91
CA LEU A 45 -2.57 -10.81 -3.28
C LEU A 45 -1.15 -10.22 -3.21
N MET A 46 -0.68 -9.57 -4.27
CA MET A 46 0.63 -8.94 -4.28
C MET A 46 0.74 -7.80 -3.25
N ILE A 47 -0.33 -7.03 -3.01
CA ILE A 47 -0.35 -6.03 -1.92
C ILE A 47 -0.14 -6.72 -0.56
N VAL A 48 -0.76 -7.88 -0.32
CA VAL A 48 -0.54 -8.68 0.89
C VAL A 48 0.91 -9.17 0.98
N ILE A 49 1.48 -9.65 -0.13
CA ILE A 49 2.90 -10.08 -0.20
C ILE A 49 3.84 -8.90 0.10
N TRP A 50 3.57 -7.70 -0.41
CA TRP A 50 4.33 -6.49 -0.05
C TRP A 50 4.21 -6.17 1.45
N GLY A 51 3.03 -6.38 2.04
CA GLY A 51 2.86 -6.27 3.49
C GLY A 51 3.79 -7.23 4.27
N LEU A 52 3.94 -8.46 3.81
CA LEU A 52 4.90 -9.41 4.38
C LEU A 52 6.35 -8.95 4.17
N ALA A 53 6.68 -8.37 3.01
CA ALA A 53 8.00 -7.79 2.76
C ALA A 53 8.32 -6.64 3.72
N TYR A 54 7.35 -5.75 4.02
CA TYR A 54 7.53 -4.69 5.01
C TYR A 54 7.72 -5.25 6.42
N LEU A 55 6.97 -6.30 6.78
CA LEU A 55 7.12 -6.96 8.08
C LEU A 55 8.50 -7.62 8.22
N GLY A 56 8.98 -8.28 7.15
CA GLY A 56 10.33 -8.83 7.08
C GLY A 56 11.39 -7.73 7.24
N ALA A 57 11.22 -6.61 6.53
CA ALA A 57 12.11 -5.45 6.65
C ALA A 57 12.14 -4.85 8.07
N ALA A 58 11.03 -4.94 8.82
CA ALA A 58 10.97 -4.51 10.22
C ALA A 58 11.89 -5.32 11.17
N ALA A 59 12.31 -6.52 10.76
CA ALA A 59 13.24 -7.38 11.49
C ALA A 59 14.71 -7.18 11.07
N THR A 60 14.97 -6.46 9.98
CA THR A 60 16.30 -6.28 9.41
C THR A 60 17.08 -5.17 10.11
N THR A 61 18.38 -5.41 10.38
CA THR A 61 19.27 -4.47 11.05
C THR A 61 20.25 -3.75 10.12
N SER A 62 20.47 -4.25 8.89
CA SER A 62 21.40 -3.70 7.90
C SER A 62 20.74 -3.52 6.53
N GLY A 63 21.15 -2.51 5.75
CA GLY A 63 20.63 -2.30 4.39
C GLY A 63 19.18 -1.82 4.29
N ILE A 64 18.51 -1.53 5.42
CA ILE A 64 17.10 -1.10 5.48
C ILE A 64 16.80 0.13 4.62
N GLN A 65 17.78 1.01 4.41
CA GLN A 65 17.64 2.19 3.57
C GLN A 65 17.23 1.79 2.15
N TRP A 66 17.94 0.84 1.51
CA TRP A 66 17.67 0.46 0.13
C TRP A 66 16.32 -0.23 -0.03
N LEU A 67 15.90 -1.03 0.96
CA LEU A 67 14.55 -1.59 1.02
C LEU A 67 13.50 -0.48 1.11
N ALA A 68 13.70 0.50 1.99
CA ALA A 68 12.80 1.65 2.10
C ALA A 68 12.75 2.46 0.78
N GLY A 69 13.87 2.63 0.08
CA GLY A 69 13.90 3.29 -1.23
C GLY A 69 13.04 2.55 -2.26
N ALA A 70 13.16 1.22 -2.34
CA ALA A 70 12.33 0.40 -3.23
C ALA A 70 10.83 0.49 -2.86
N PHE A 71 10.50 0.43 -1.57
CA PHE A 71 9.13 0.54 -1.10
C PHE A 71 8.52 1.93 -1.34
N ALA A 72 9.32 3.00 -1.27
CA ALA A 72 8.86 4.34 -1.62
C ALA A 72 8.46 4.44 -3.09
N ILE A 73 9.25 3.84 -4.00
CA ILE A 73 8.92 3.80 -5.44
C ILE A 73 7.65 2.97 -5.68
N GLU A 74 7.55 1.80 -5.05
CA GLU A 74 6.36 0.95 -5.15
C GLU A 74 5.11 1.69 -4.68
N LYS A 75 5.14 2.35 -3.52
CA LYS A 75 4.02 3.18 -3.05
C LYS A 75 3.69 4.34 -3.98
N PHE A 76 4.70 4.99 -4.55
CA PHE A 76 4.49 6.07 -5.52
C PHE A 76 3.74 5.58 -6.77
N VAL A 77 4.06 4.39 -7.27
CA VAL A 77 3.35 3.78 -8.42
C VAL A 77 1.88 3.54 -8.08
N TYR A 78 1.54 3.04 -6.88
CA TYR A 78 0.15 2.88 -6.46
C TYR A 78 -0.59 4.21 -6.29
N VAL A 79 0.07 5.26 -5.79
CA VAL A 79 -0.50 6.62 -5.71
C VAL A 79 -0.84 7.13 -7.11
N LEU A 80 0.06 6.97 -8.08
CA LEU A 80 -0.22 7.38 -9.46
C LEU A 80 -1.36 6.58 -10.09
N ALA A 81 -1.37 5.25 -9.91
CA ALA A 81 -2.46 4.40 -10.37
C ALA A 81 -3.81 4.85 -9.80
N TRP A 82 -3.85 5.18 -8.51
CA TRP A 82 -5.05 5.72 -7.86
C TRP A 82 -5.50 7.06 -8.41
N LEU A 83 -4.58 8.01 -8.60
CA LEU A 83 -4.91 9.33 -9.15
C LEU A 83 -5.43 9.23 -10.59
N PHE A 84 -4.84 8.35 -11.41
CA PHE A 84 -5.35 8.10 -12.76
C PHE A 84 -6.70 7.41 -12.73
N TRP A 85 -6.89 6.44 -11.83
CA TRP A 85 -8.20 5.80 -11.64
C TRP A 85 -9.27 6.83 -11.25
N LEU A 86 -8.99 7.73 -10.30
CA LEU A 86 -9.92 8.79 -9.87
C LEU A 86 -10.25 9.81 -10.95
N LYS A 87 -9.33 10.04 -11.89
CA LYS A 87 -9.55 10.96 -13.01
C LYS A 87 -10.58 10.42 -13.98
N ASP A 88 -10.54 9.12 -14.25
CA ASP A 88 -11.33 8.47 -15.30
C ASP A 88 -12.57 7.73 -14.75
N ASN A 89 -12.69 7.57 -13.43
CA ASN A 89 -13.77 6.82 -12.77
C ASN A 89 -14.47 7.64 -11.67
N SER A 90 -15.68 7.21 -11.31
CA SER A 90 -16.47 7.83 -10.24
C SER A 90 -16.43 6.98 -8.97
N LEU A 91 -15.96 7.56 -7.87
CA LEU A 91 -16.07 6.94 -6.54
C LEU A 91 -17.52 6.68 -6.15
N GLY A 92 -18.44 7.58 -6.48
CA GLY A 92 -19.86 7.43 -6.17
C GLY A 92 -20.43 6.14 -6.78
N ALA A 93 -20.06 5.84 -8.03
CA ALA A 93 -20.48 4.61 -8.70
C ALA A 93 -19.97 3.33 -8.00
N VAL A 94 -18.80 3.40 -7.34
CA VAL A 94 -18.29 2.28 -6.54
C VAL A 94 -19.09 2.13 -5.25
N TYR A 95 -19.35 3.23 -4.54
CA TYR A 95 -20.16 3.23 -3.32
C TYR A 95 -21.58 2.72 -3.56
N ASP A 96 -22.17 3.05 -4.70
CA ASP A 96 -23.50 2.57 -5.11
C ASP A 96 -23.53 1.04 -5.29
N LYS A 97 -22.39 0.43 -5.67
CA LYS A 97 -22.28 -1.03 -5.83
C LYS A 97 -21.90 -1.75 -4.54
N ASP A 98 -20.89 -1.26 -3.81
CA ASP A 98 -20.44 -1.86 -2.55
C ASP A 98 -19.71 -0.86 -1.65
N LEU A 99 -20.14 -0.78 -0.39
CA LEU A 99 -19.57 0.13 0.61
C LEU A 99 -18.09 -0.14 0.89
N PHE A 100 -17.65 -1.41 0.96
CA PHE A 100 -16.27 -1.74 1.30
C PHE A 100 -15.32 -1.41 0.15
N ALA A 101 -15.75 -1.66 -1.09
CA ALA A 101 -15.05 -1.22 -2.29
C ALA A 101 -14.96 0.31 -2.34
N GLY A 102 -16.07 1.02 -2.08
CA GLY A 102 -16.08 2.48 -2.04
C GLY A 102 -15.09 3.05 -1.02
N ILE A 103 -15.09 2.51 0.21
CA ILE A 103 -14.12 2.90 1.25
C ILE A 103 -12.69 2.60 0.79
N PHE A 104 -12.43 1.40 0.24
CA PHE A 104 -11.12 1.01 -0.26
C PHE A 104 -10.59 2.03 -1.27
N TYR A 105 -11.34 2.31 -2.34
CA TYR A 105 -10.98 3.28 -3.37
C TYR A 105 -10.87 4.72 -2.85
N SER A 106 -11.48 5.04 -1.71
CA SER A 106 -11.34 6.38 -1.11
C SER A 106 -10.02 6.55 -0.36
N ILE A 107 -9.49 5.48 0.24
CA ILE A 107 -8.40 5.59 1.22
C ILE A 107 -7.09 4.92 0.80
N TYR A 108 -7.10 3.93 -0.12
CA TYR A 108 -5.88 3.15 -0.38
C TYR A 108 -4.75 4.04 -0.91
N GLY A 109 -5.03 4.96 -1.84
CA GLY A 109 -4.00 5.84 -2.38
C GLY A 109 -3.51 6.88 -1.39
N LEU A 110 -4.38 7.38 -0.49
CA LEU A 110 -3.95 8.26 0.60
C LEU A 110 -3.05 7.51 1.59
N ASN A 111 -3.41 6.27 1.93
CA ASN A 111 -2.59 5.38 2.75
C ASN A 111 -1.21 5.16 2.11
N ASP A 112 -1.19 4.85 0.81
CA ASP A 112 0.05 4.62 0.08
C ASP A 112 0.91 5.89 0.00
N PHE A 113 0.30 7.06 -0.15
CA PHE A 113 1.01 8.34 -0.12
C PHE A 113 1.70 8.59 1.24
N VAL A 114 1.00 8.34 2.35
CA VAL A 114 1.59 8.47 3.70
C VAL A 114 2.78 7.53 3.87
N PHE A 115 2.63 6.26 3.47
CA PHE A 115 3.73 5.30 3.59
C PHE A 115 4.86 5.56 2.58
N MET A 116 4.58 6.11 1.41
CA MET A 116 5.59 6.60 0.47
C MET A 116 6.49 7.64 1.15
N LEU A 117 5.90 8.66 1.78
CA LEU A 117 6.66 9.69 2.50
C LEU A 117 7.46 9.10 3.66
N PHE A 118 6.86 8.18 4.42
CA PHE A 118 7.55 7.46 5.48
C PHE A 118 8.78 6.70 4.94
N PHE A 119 8.62 5.90 3.88
CA PHE A 119 9.71 5.11 3.31
C PHE A 119 10.80 6.00 2.69
N ALA A 120 10.43 7.09 2.01
CA ALA A 120 11.38 8.08 1.50
C ALA A 120 12.19 8.73 2.63
N TRP A 121 11.53 9.06 3.74
CA TRP A 121 12.21 9.57 4.93
C TRP A 121 13.17 8.54 5.55
N VAL A 122 12.78 7.27 5.64
CA VAL A 122 13.66 6.20 6.12
C VAL A 122 14.88 6.06 5.19
N PHE A 123 14.68 6.03 3.88
CA PHE A 123 15.76 5.96 2.89
C PHE A 123 16.77 7.09 3.11
N TYR A 124 16.30 8.34 3.22
CA TYR A 124 17.16 9.50 3.40
C TYR A 124 17.89 9.53 4.76
N SER A 125 17.17 9.25 5.85
CA SER A 125 17.72 9.31 7.22
C SER A 125 18.77 8.23 7.49
N GLN A 126 18.54 7.01 7.01
CA GLN A 126 19.47 5.90 7.20
C GLN A 126 20.70 6.02 6.29
N SER A 127 20.54 6.59 5.09
CA SER A 127 21.67 6.85 4.16
C SER A 127 22.72 7.82 4.71
N LYS A 128 22.31 8.76 5.59
CA LYS A 128 23.24 9.66 6.28
C LYS A 128 24.04 9.00 7.40
N THR A 129 23.51 7.91 7.97
CA THR A 129 24.14 7.20 9.09
C THR A 129 25.14 6.15 8.60
N SER A 130 25.06 5.77 7.31
CA SER A 130 25.96 4.81 6.67
C SER A 130 27.20 5.45 6.02
N LYS A 131 27.35 6.78 6.12
CA LYS A 131 28.56 7.53 5.77
C LYS A 131 29.29 7.92 7.05
#